data_AF-A4RW35-F1
#
_entry.id   AF-A4RW35-F1
#
_cell.length_a   1.000
_cell.length_b   1.000
_cell.length_c   1.000
_cell.angle_alpha   90.00
_cell.angle_beta   90.00
_cell.angle_gamma   90.00
#
_symmetry.space_group_name_H-M   'P 1'
#
loop_
_entity.id
_entity.type
_entity.pdbx_description
1 polymer ?
#
loop_
_entity_poly.entity_id
_entity_poly.type
_entity_poly.pdbx_seq_one_letter_code
_entity_poly.pdbx_strand_id
1 'polypeptide(L)'
;PVDVSRLELVVGTVRSVKRHPDADSLYVEEIDLGGDAPRQVVSGLVKHISEDDFTGLRVVCVANMKPSKMRGVESTAMVLCGTNAEGKTEPVAPPAGAANGARVSCEGFVGDADPTLNPRKKIFETVSIDFSVTPEGIAAYKGVPFACAEGPCTLPTIREGVIK
;
A
#
# COMPACT_ATOMS: atom_id res chain seq x y z
N PRO A 1 14.41 -14.05 -9.90
CA PRO A 1 13.12 -14.52 -9.35
C PRO A 1 12.05 -13.42 -9.39
N VAL A 2 10.76 -13.79 -9.43
CA VAL A 2 9.64 -12.85 -9.33
C VAL A 2 9.07 -13.01 -7.93
N ASP A 3 9.42 -12.07 -7.06
CA ASP A 3 9.06 -12.06 -5.64
C ASP A 3 8.93 -10.62 -5.13
N VAL A 4 8.59 -10.47 -3.85
CA VAL A 4 8.31 -9.17 -3.22
C VAL A 4 9.48 -8.19 -3.26
N SER A 5 10.72 -8.64 -3.37
CA SER A 5 11.89 -7.75 -3.42
C SER A 5 11.88 -6.82 -4.64
N ARG A 6 11.15 -7.19 -5.70
CA ARG A 6 10.98 -6.41 -6.94
C ARG A 6 10.05 -5.21 -6.76
N LEU A 7 9.24 -5.19 -5.70
CA LEU A 7 8.32 -4.10 -5.39
C LEU A 7 9.02 -3.07 -4.50
N GLU A 8 8.76 -1.79 -4.76
CA GLU A 8 9.17 -0.71 -3.88
C GLU A 8 8.04 -0.47 -2.87
N LEU A 9 8.05 -1.23 -1.78
CA LEU A 9 7.11 -1.05 -0.68
C LEU A 9 7.68 -0.03 0.32
N VAL A 10 6.97 1.07 0.55
CA VAL A 10 7.43 2.17 1.41
C VAL A 10 6.35 2.69 2.33
N VAL A 11 6.78 3.21 3.47
CA VAL A 11 5.91 3.91 4.42
C VAL A 11 5.56 5.31 3.90
N GLY A 12 4.30 5.70 4.05
CA GLY A 12 3.82 7.04 3.71
C GLY A 12 2.85 7.62 4.73
N THR A 13 2.72 8.94 4.73
CA THR A 13 1.68 9.66 5.50
C THR A 13 0.75 10.38 4.55
N VAL A 14 -0.55 10.14 4.69
CA VAL A 14 -1.59 10.83 3.91
C VAL A 14 -1.70 12.27 4.39
N ARG A 15 -1.31 13.24 3.57
CA ARG A 15 -1.30 14.67 3.90
C ARG A 15 -2.65 15.33 3.68
N SER A 16 -3.36 14.92 2.63
CA SER A 16 -4.71 15.39 2.37
C SER A 16 -5.48 14.34 1.58
N VAL A 17 -6.79 14.30 1.80
CA VAL A 17 -7.73 13.45 1.06
C VAL A 17 -8.82 14.36 0.48
N LYS A 18 -9.20 14.10 -0.77
CA LYS A 18 -10.35 14.75 -1.41
C LYS A 18 -11.12 13.70 -2.18
N ARG A 19 -12.44 13.87 -2.32
CA ARG A 19 -13.23 13.07 -3.27
C ARG A 19 -12.79 13.34 -4.70
N HIS A 20 -12.73 12.28 -5.50
CA HIS A 20 -12.46 12.41 -6.92
C HIS A 20 -13.62 13.14 -7.61
N PRO A 21 -13.35 14.15 -8.47
CA PRO A 21 -14.39 15.00 -9.06
C PRO A 21 -15.39 14.22 -9.92
N ASP A 22 -14.90 13.20 -10.64
CA ASP A 22 -15.69 12.40 -11.58
C ASP A 22 -15.94 10.94 -11.13
N ALA A 23 -15.76 10.63 -9.84
CA ALA A 23 -15.94 9.26 -9.33
C ALA A 23 -16.29 9.18 -7.84
N ASP A 24 -17.53 8.76 -7.53
CA ASP A 24 -18.05 8.67 -6.15
C ASP A 24 -17.35 7.64 -5.26
N SER A 25 -16.67 6.66 -5.86
CA SER A 25 -15.98 5.60 -5.13
C SER A 25 -14.49 5.87 -4.95
N LEU A 26 -13.96 6.97 -5.47
CA LEU A 26 -12.53 7.26 -5.47
C LEU A 26 -12.20 8.49 -4.62
N TYR A 27 -11.09 8.39 -3.91
CA TYR A 27 -10.39 9.52 -3.33
C TYR A 27 -9.19 9.90 -4.20
N VAL A 28 -8.73 11.14 -4.03
CA VAL A 28 -7.47 11.67 -4.51
C VAL A 28 -6.69 12.11 -3.28
N GLU A 29 -5.57 11.45 -3.02
CA GLU A 29 -4.71 11.70 -1.88
C GLU A 29 -3.39 12.35 -2.28
N GLU A 30 -2.85 13.20 -1.41
CA GLU A 30 -1.44 13.58 -1.44
C GLU A 30 -0.72 12.81 -0.34
N ILE A 31 0.17 11.89 -0.71
CA ILE A 31 0.87 11.02 0.25
C ILE A 31 2.35 11.35 0.27
N ASP A 32 2.86 11.71 1.44
CA ASP A 32 4.29 11.91 1.65
C ASP A 32 4.98 10.55 1.82
N LEU A 33 5.75 10.16 0.81
CA LEU A 33 6.55 8.93 0.77
C LEU A 33 8.04 9.16 1.08
N GLY A 34 8.39 10.28 1.73
CA GLY A 34 9.77 10.59 2.13
C GLY A 34 10.67 11.16 1.03
N GLY A 35 10.09 11.53 -0.12
CA GLY A 35 10.78 12.24 -1.20
C GLY A 35 10.65 13.77 -1.08
N ASP A 36 11.07 14.49 -2.13
CA ASP A 36 11.04 15.96 -2.14
C ASP A 36 9.63 16.56 -2.07
N ALA A 37 8.62 15.82 -2.56
CA ALA A 37 7.23 16.24 -2.58
C ALA A 37 6.28 15.05 -2.33
N PRO A 38 5.08 15.30 -1.78
CA PRO A 38 4.01 14.32 -1.76
C PRO A 38 3.67 13.82 -3.17
N ARG A 39 3.19 12.58 -3.24
CA ARG A 39 2.73 11.94 -4.46
C ARG A 39 1.22 11.93 -4.51
N GLN A 40 0.66 12.27 -5.67
CA GLN A 40 -0.77 12.10 -5.93
C GLN A 40 -1.09 10.61 -6.10
N VAL A 41 -2.05 10.14 -5.31
CA VAL A 41 -2.57 8.76 -5.32
C VAL A 41 -4.08 8.82 -5.51
N VAL A 42 -4.63 7.82 -6.18
CA VAL A 42 -6.07 7.64 -6.33
C VAL A 42 -6.44 6.28 -5.78
N SER A 43 -7.29 6.25 -4.75
CA SER A 43 -7.71 5.01 -4.09
C SER A 43 -9.21 4.80 -4.08
N GLY A 44 -9.65 3.54 -4.08
CA GLY A 44 -11.06 3.15 -4.04
C GLY A 44 -11.66 3.07 -2.64
N LEU A 45 -11.27 3.96 -1.72
CA LEU A 45 -11.50 3.77 -0.28
C LEU A 45 -12.71 4.54 0.30
N VAL A 46 -13.49 5.24 -0.53
CA VAL A 46 -14.63 6.08 -0.07
C VAL A 46 -15.65 5.32 0.78
N LYS A 47 -15.88 4.03 0.48
CA LYS A 47 -16.84 3.19 1.22
C LYS A 47 -16.26 2.57 2.50
N HIS A 48 -14.97 2.74 2.74
CA HIS A 48 -14.22 1.99 3.73
C HIS A 48 -13.62 2.86 4.83
N ILE A 49 -13.27 4.11 4.50
CA ILE A 49 -12.69 5.07 5.45
C ILE A 49 -13.19 6.49 5.14
N SER A 50 -13.43 7.26 6.19
CA SER A 50 -13.80 8.67 6.06
C SER A 50 -12.59 9.53 5.65
N GLU A 51 -12.84 10.72 5.11
CA GLU A 51 -11.78 11.67 4.74
C GLU A 51 -10.96 12.10 5.97
N ASP A 52 -11.64 12.27 7.11
CA ASP A 52 -11.03 12.68 8.39
C ASP A 52 -10.16 11.56 8.98
N ASP A 53 -10.64 10.32 8.98
CA ASP A 53 -9.87 9.18 9.50
C ASP A 53 -8.69 8.81 8.60
N PHE A 54 -8.80 9.11 7.30
CA PHE A 54 -7.74 8.80 6.34
C PHE A 54 -6.67 9.89 6.30
N THR A 55 -7.03 11.15 6.53
CA THR A 55 -6.08 12.25 6.60
C THR A 55 -5.17 12.11 7.83
N GLY A 56 -3.86 12.20 7.65
CA GLY A 56 -2.86 11.97 8.68
C GLY A 56 -2.55 10.50 8.94
N LEU A 57 -3.28 9.56 8.34
CA LEU A 57 -3.03 8.14 8.50
C LEU A 57 -1.68 7.75 7.88
N ARG A 58 -0.95 6.87 8.57
CA ARG A 58 0.28 6.25 8.06
C ARG A 58 -0.07 4.94 7.37
N VAL A 59 0.45 4.75 6.16
CA VAL A 59 0.12 3.63 5.28
C VAL A 59 1.35 3.03 4.63
N VAL A 60 1.23 1.81 4.10
CA VAL A 60 2.22 1.22 3.20
C VAL A 60 1.78 1.41 1.75
N CYS A 61 2.69 1.85 0.89
CA CYS A 61 2.44 2.08 -0.52
C CYS A 61 3.38 1.27 -1.42
N VAL A 62 2.93 0.95 -2.63
CA VAL A 62 3.78 0.50 -3.75
C VAL A 62 4.17 1.73 -4.57
N ALA A 63 5.45 2.08 -4.56
CA ALA A 63 5.97 3.33 -5.11
C ALA A 63 6.61 3.22 -6.51
N ASN A 64 6.86 2.01 -7.01
CA ASN A 64 7.47 1.76 -8.32
C ASN A 64 6.47 1.26 -9.39
N MET A 65 5.17 1.42 -9.16
CA MET A 65 4.16 1.16 -10.20
C MET A 65 4.30 2.21 -11.31
N LYS A 66 4.09 1.81 -12.57
CA LYS A 66 3.96 2.79 -13.65
C LYS A 66 2.74 3.69 -13.36
N PRO A 67 2.88 5.03 -13.40
CA PRO A 67 1.74 5.92 -13.22
C PRO A 67 0.59 5.58 -14.15
N SER A 68 -0.63 5.67 -13.64
CA SER A 68 -1.84 5.33 -14.38
C SER A 68 -2.94 6.37 -14.11
N LYS A 69 -3.76 6.64 -15.13
CA LYS A 69 -4.89 7.56 -14.98
C LYS A 69 -6.14 6.81 -14.60
N MET A 70 -6.79 7.27 -13.53
CA MET A 70 -8.10 6.82 -13.08
C MET A 70 -9.07 7.98 -13.31
N ARG A 71 -10.00 7.83 -14.26
CA ARG A 71 -10.98 8.87 -14.61
C ARG A 71 -10.35 10.26 -14.86
N GLY A 72 -9.16 10.27 -15.48
CA GLY A 72 -8.45 11.50 -15.85
C GLY A 72 -7.42 11.99 -14.84
N VAL A 73 -7.52 11.58 -13.57
CA VAL A 73 -6.57 11.91 -12.51
C VAL A 73 -5.44 10.86 -12.48
N GLU A 74 -4.19 11.31 -12.44
CA GLU A 74 -3.03 10.43 -12.41
C GLU A 74 -2.76 9.90 -11.00
N SER A 75 -2.58 8.59 -10.86
CA SER A 75 -2.10 7.95 -9.65
C SER A 75 -0.67 7.49 -9.84
N THR A 76 0.23 7.90 -8.95
CA THR A 76 1.69 7.69 -9.06
C THR A 76 2.24 6.71 -8.02
N ALA A 77 1.37 6.19 -7.16
CA ALA A 77 1.63 5.09 -6.22
C ALA A 77 0.32 4.35 -5.95
N MET A 78 0.36 3.34 -5.09
CA MET A 78 -0.84 2.60 -4.67
C MET A 78 -0.77 2.31 -3.18
N VAL A 79 -1.84 2.61 -2.43
CA VAL A 79 -1.96 2.24 -1.01
C VAL A 79 -2.28 0.74 -0.91
N LEU A 80 -1.48 -0.01 -0.17
CA LEU A 80 -1.78 -1.41 0.13
C LEU A 80 -2.88 -1.52 1.17
N CYS A 81 -3.89 -2.33 0.88
CA CYS A 81 -5.02 -2.55 1.76
C CYS A 81 -5.30 -4.04 1.95
N GLY A 82 -5.61 -4.43 3.18
CA GLY A 82 -6.18 -5.74 3.48
C GLY A 82 -7.68 -5.73 3.22
N THR A 83 -8.23 -6.81 2.67
CA THR A 83 -9.68 -7.00 2.49
C THR A 83 -10.09 -8.37 3.02
N ASN A 84 -11.09 -8.40 3.90
CA ASN A 84 -11.62 -9.65 4.47
C ASN A 84 -12.71 -10.27 3.57
N ALA A 85 -13.21 -11.46 3.94
CA ALA A 85 -14.25 -12.16 3.17
C ALA A 85 -15.59 -11.42 3.08
N GLU A 86 -15.86 -10.50 4.01
CA GLU A 86 -17.07 -9.67 4.04
C GLU A 86 -16.96 -8.41 3.17
N GLY A 87 -15.79 -8.17 2.57
CA GLY A 87 -15.51 -6.99 1.74
C GLY A 87 -15.16 -5.74 2.53
N LYS A 88 -14.86 -5.85 3.84
CA LYS A 88 -14.26 -4.77 4.61
C LYS A 88 -12.80 -4.59 4.18
N THR A 89 -12.42 -3.36 3.84
CA THR A 89 -11.08 -3.00 3.39
C THR A 89 -10.45 -1.99 4.36
N GLU A 90 -9.19 -2.20 4.75
CA GLU A 90 -8.44 -1.30 5.63
C GLU A 90 -7.00 -1.12 5.09
N PRO A 91 -6.41 0.08 5.16
CA PRO A 91 -5.00 0.28 4.81
C PRO A 91 -4.06 -0.53 5.70
N VAL A 92 -2.96 -1.03 5.13
CA VAL A 92 -1.88 -1.64 5.89
C VAL A 92 -1.14 -0.55 6.67
N ALA A 93 -1.13 -0.69 7.99
CA ALA A 93 -0.48 0.23 8.92
C ALA A 93 0.99 -0.17 9.13
N PRO A 94 1.94 0.76 8.95
CA PRO A 94 3.35 0.53 9.29
C PRO A 94 3.55 0.56 10.81
N PRO A 95 4.66 0.01 11.33
CA PRO A 95 4.97 0.09 12.76
C PRO A 95 5.12 1.55 13.23
N ALA A 96 4.87 1.78 14.53
CA ALA A 96 5.10 3.07 15.16
C ALA A 96 6.58 3.47 15.01
N GLY A 97 6.84 4.73 14.66
CA GLY A 97 8.20 5.27 14.52
C GLY A 97 8.83 5.18 13.13
N ALA A 98 8.35 4.31 12.23
CA ALA A 98 8.91 4.23 10.87
C ALA A 98 8.75 5.55 10.09
N ALA A 99 9.85 6.08 9.57
CA ALA A 99 9.84 7.33 8.80
C ALA A 99 9.10 7.17 7.46
N ASN A 100 8.57 8.27 6.92
CA ASN A 100 8.11 8.27 5.52
C ASN A 100 9.28 7.92 4.60
N GLY A 101 9.04 7.07 3.61
CA GLY A 101 10.07 6.51 2.73
C GLY A 101 10.84 5.31 3.30
N ALA A 102 10.58 4.91 4.55
CA ALA A 102 11.16 3.70 5.10
C ALA A 102 10.74 2.48 4.26
N ARG A 103 11.73 1.68 3.86
CA ARG A 103 11.50 0.48 3.06
C ARG A 103 10.84 -0.61 3.90
N VAL A 104 9.73 -1.14 3.39
CA VAL A 104 9.09 -2.35 3.91
C VAL A 104 9.67 -3.55 3.16
N SER A 105 10.11 -4.57 3.90
CA SER A 105 10.71 -5.79 3.32
C SER A 105 10.20 -7.05 4.00
N CYS A 106 10.49 -8.21 3.39
CA CYS A 106 10.25 -9.53 3.96
C CYS A 106 11.58 -10.24 4.14
N GLU A 107 11.82 -10.79 5.33
CA GLU A 107 13.02 -11.56 5.61
C GLU A 107 13.19 -12.73 4.61
N GLY A 108 14.42 -12.97 4.15
CA GLY A 108 14.73 -14.00 3.17
C GLY A 108 14.43 -13.63 1.71
N PHE A 109 13.74 -12.52 1.43
CA PHE A 109 13.51 -12.00 0.08
C PHE A 109 14.40 -10.79 -0.21
N VAL A 110 15.68 -11.07 -0.45
CA VAL A 110 16.70 -10.03 -0.69
C VAL A 110 16.80 -9.73 -2.18
N GLY A 111 16.70 -8.44 -2.52
CA GLY A 111 16.84 -7.96 -3.89
C GLY A 111 16.52 -6.47 -4.02
N ASP A 112 16.84 -5.92 -5.18
CA ASP A 112 16.51 -4.53 -5.51
C ASP A 112 15.13 -4.43 -6.14
N ALA A 113 14.39 -3.39 -5.74
CA ALA A 113 13.14 -3.05 -6.40
C ALA A 113 13.42 -2.65 -7.86
N ASP A 114 12.49 -2.98 -8.76
CA ASP A 114 12.57 -2.45 -10.12
C ASP A 114 12.46 -0.91 -10.06
N PRO A 115 13.23 -0.14 -10.87
CA PRO A 115 13.05 1.30 -10.95
C PRO A 115 11.62 1.70 -11.34
N THR A 116 10.99 0.88 -12.19
CA THR A 116 9.55 0.97 -12.51
C THR A 116 9.08 -0.40 -12.97
N LEU A 117 7.94 -0.87 -12.44
CA LEU A 117 7.34 -2.13 -12.83
C LEU A 117 6.79 -2.07 -14.25
N ASN A 118 7.14 -3.06 -15.06
CA ASN A 118 6.60 -3.20 -16.41
C ASN A 118 5.21 -3.86 -16.36
N PRO A 119 4.12 -3.16 -16.75
CA PRO A 119 2.76 -3.71 -16.68
C PRO A 119 2.57 -5.00 -17.48
N ARG A 120 3.35 -5.21 -18.55
CA ARG A 120 3.28 -6.44 -19.37
C ARG A 120 3.80 -7.67 -18.63
N LYS A 121 4.69 -7.48 -17.65
CA LYS A 121 5.27 -8.57 -16.85
C LYS A 121 4.37 -9.01 -15.70
N LYS A 122 3.32 -8.23 -15.38
CA LYS A 122 2.37 -8.52 -14.31
C LYS A 122 3.03 -8.89 -12.98
N ILE A 123 4.11 -8.19 -12.63
CA ILE A 123 4.95 -8.52 -11.46
C ILE A 123 4.13 -8.38 -10.18
N PHE A 124 3.46 -7.24 -9.98
CA PHE A 124 2.64 -7.00 -8.81
C PHE A 124 1.53 -8.06 -8.68
N GLU A 125 0.83 -8.38 -9.77
CA GLU A 125 -0.23 -9.38 -9.79
C GLU A 125 0.29 -10.78 -9.50
N THR A 126 1.50 -11.11 -9.94
CA THR A 126 2.13 -12.41 -9.65
C THR A 126 2.54 -12.50 -8.19
N VAL A 127 3.10 -11.42 -7.63
CA VAL A 127 3.62 -11.39 -6.25
C VAL A 127 2.48 -11.30 -5.23
N SER A 128 1.46 -10.49 -5.50
CA SER A 128 0.35 -10.25 -4.56
C SER A 128 -0.57 -11.45 -4.34
N ILE A 129 -0.49 -12.50 -5.18
CA ILE A 129 -1.19 -13.77 -4.96
C ILE A 129 -0.80 -14.39 -3.61
N ASP A 130 0.46 -14.22 -3.20
CA ASP A 130 0.98 -14.76 -1.95
C ASP A 130 0.92 -13.73 -0.80
N PHE A 131 0.25 -12.58 -0.99
CA PHE A 131 0.01 -11.65 0.11
C PHE A 131 -1.16 -12.10 0.96
N SER A 132 -0.99 -12.01 2.28
CA SER A 132 -2.00 -12.44 3.25
C SER A 132 -1.97 -11.60 4.51
N VAL A 133 -3.04 -11.74 5.30
CA VAL A 133 -3.11 -11.26 6.68
C VAL A 133 -3.07 -12.47 7.61
N THR A 134 -2.15 -12.49 8.57
CA THR A 134 -2.07 -13.57 9.57
C THR A 134 -3.19 -13.42 10.62
N PRO A 135 -3.48 -14.48 11.43
CA PRO A 135 -4.46 -14.42 12.52
C PRO A 135 -4.19 -13.32 13.56
N GLU A 136 -2.94 -12.87 13.67
CA GLU A 136 -2.52 -11.76 14.55
C GLU A 136 -2.75 -10.39 13.90
N GLY A 137 -3.18 -10.34 12.64
CA GLY A 137 -3.37 -9.11 11.87
C GLY A 137 -2.10 -8.60 11.21
N ILE A 138 -1.08 -9.44 11.02
CA ILE A 138 0.19 -9.04 10.38
C ILE A 138 0.07 -9.18 8.86
N ALA A 139 0.49 -8.17 8.13
CA ALA A 139 0.60 -8.25 6.67
C ALA A 139 1.82 -9.09 6.30
N ALA A 140 1.68 -10.04 5.37
CA ALA A 140 2.73 -10.99 5.04
C ALA A 140 2.78 -11.32 3.54
N TYR A 141 3.95 -11.77 3.08
CA TYR A 141 4.17 -12.42 1.79
C TYR A 141 4.72 -13.83 2.02
N LYS A 142 4.04 -14.85 1.51
CA LYS A 142 4.39 -16.28 1.74
C LYS A 142 4.56 -16.61 3.23
N GLY A 143 3.73 -16.00 4.08
CA GLY A 143 3.79 -16.15 5.53
C GLY A 143 4.91 -15.39 6.24
N VAL A 144 5.77 -14.68 5.50
CA VAL A 144 6.81 -13.83 6.07
C VAL A 144 6.28 -12.39 6.25
N PRO A 145 6.37 -11.80 7.45
CA PRO A 145 5.88 -10.45 7.70
C PRO A 145 6.46 -9.38 6.78
N PHE A 146 5.62 -8.42 6.40
CA PHE A 146 6.05 -7.09 5.99
C PHE A 146 6.61 -6.36 7.20
N ALA A 147 7.86 -5.95 7.15
CA ALA A 147 8.53 -5.31 8.29
C ALA A 147 9.38 -4.11 7.90
N CYS A 148 9.44 -3.16 8.82
CA CYS A 148 10.47 -2.12 8.90
C CYS A 148 11.42 -2.45 10.06
N ALA A 149 12.43 -1.60 10.28
CA ALA A 149 13.34 -1.74 11.43
C ALA A 149 12.59 -1.69 12.78
N GLU A 150 11.46 -0.98 12.83
CA GLU A 150 10.64 -0.77 14.02
C GLU A 150 9.65 -1.91 14.29
N GLY A 151 9.46 -2.84 13.35
CA GLY A 151 8.58 -3.99 13.53
C GLY A 151 7.67 -4.32 12.33
N PRO A 152 6.66 -5.19 12.53
CA PRO A 152 5.79 -5.65 11.47
C PRO A 152 4.73 -4.59 11.09
N CYS A 153 4.32 -4.63 9.83
CA CYS A 153 3.16 -3.91 9.33
C CYS A 153 1.89 -4.74 9.63
N THR A 154 0.81 -4.07 10.02
CA THR A 154 -0.40 -4.73 10.54
C THR A 154 -1.66 -4.15 9.94
N LEU A 155 -2.78 -4.87 10.08
CA LEU A 155 -4.11 -4.38 9.78
C LEU A 155 -4.83 -4.04 11.09
N PRO A 156 -5.55 -2.90 11.18
CA PRO A 156 -6.19 -2.47 12.41
C PRO A 156 -7.12 -3.54 13.01
N THR A 157 -8.01 -4.11 12.19
CA THR A 157 -9.01 -5.08 12.66
C THR A 157 -9.09 -6.36 11.84
N ILE A 158 -8.59 -6.38 10.60
CA ILE A 158 -8.61 -7.57 9.76
C ILE A 158 -7.60 -8.61 10.30
N ARG A 159 -8.05 -9.85 10.49
CA ARG A 159 -7.24 -11.01 10.95
C ARG A 159 -7.19 -12.17 9.97
N GLU A 160 -7.96 -12.07 8.88
CA GLU A 160 -7.96 -13.03 7.79
C GLU A 160 -8.42 -12.28 6.54
N GLY A 161 -7.64 -12.39 5.46
CA GLY A 161 -7.92 -11.67 4.23
C GLY A 161 -6.76 -11.67 3.26
N VAL A 162 -6.99 -11.03 2.12
CA VAL A 162 -5.99 -10.82 1.07
C VAL A 162 -5.54 -9.37 1.09
N ILE A 163 -4.31 -9.09 0.67
CA ILE A 163 -3.79 -7.73 0.51
C ILE A 163 -3.68 -7.42 -0.97
N LYS A 164 -4.14 -6.23 -1.36
CA LYS A 164 -4.04 -5.69 -2.72
C LYS A 164 -3.66 -4.23 -2.70
#